data_AF-A0A950RKU3-F1
#
_entry.id   AF-A0A950RKU3-F1
#
_cell.length_a   1.000
_cell.length_b   1.000
_cell.length_c   1.000
_cell.angle_alpha   90.00
_cell.angle_beta   90.00
_cell.angle_gamma   90.00
#
_symmetry.space_group_name_H-M   'P 1'
#
loop_
_entity.id
_entity.type
_entity.pdbx_description
1 polymer ?
#
loop_
_entity_poly.entity_id
_entity_poly.type
_entity_poly.pdbx_seq_one_letter_code
_entity_poly.pdbx_strand_id
1 'polypeptide(L)'
;MPIPLFVCHANCCRSVLAKYLYEDLFPGEPALSAGVFAGEYINDRAEAMLRVWGIDASAHRPGQLDRSLCDRADAIFLMGPEYLRQMLVMHGADLANKAYLFADPFHRPKSLQGDDYLVFDPSFEDRPVAALVEEFAWFRERLGQIHQALHNGRDGLVPASQYQALLGPLDAM
;
A
#
# COMPACT_ATOMS: atom_id res chain seq x y z
N MET A 1 7.49 -13.27 12.08
CA MET A 1 6.81 -11.96 12.12
C MET A 1 6.10 -11.80 10.79
N PRO A 2 4.85 -11.35 10.78
CA PRO A 2 4.09 -11.18 9.55
C PRO A 2 4.71 -10.09 8.68
N ILE A 3 4.80 -10.33 7.37
CA ILE A 3 5.43 -9.42 6.40
C ILE A 3 4.32 -8.78 5.55
N PRO A 4 4.02 -7.48 5.75
CA PRO A 4 3.11 -6.76 4.87
C PRO A 4 3.78 -6.42 3.53
N LEU A 5 2.99 -6.41 2.46
CA LEU A 5 3.36 -5.88 1.15
C LEU A 5 2.49 -4.67 0.82
N PHE A 6 3.10 -3.50 0.63
CA PHE A 6 2.41 -2.28 0.22
C PHE A 6 2.52 -2.09 -1.30
N VAL A 7 1.40 -1.86 -1.99
CA VAL A 7 1.39 -1.76 -3.46
C VAL A 7 0.70 -0.46 -3.90
N CYS A 8 1.37 0.28 -4.78
CA CYS A 8 0.77 1.43 -5.47
C CYS A 8 0.91 1.26 -6.99
N HIS A 9 0.82 2.36 -7.75
CA HIS A 9 1.00 2.31 -9.20
C HIS A 9 2.43 1.92 -9.61
N ALA A 10 3.43 2.70 -9.19
CA ALA A 10 4.78 2.67 -9.74
C ALA A 10 5.89 2.28 -8.74
N ASN A 11 5.56 2.06 -7.47
CA ASN A 11 6.53 1.91 -6.37
C ASN A 11 7.50 3.09 -6.18
N CYS A 12 7.05 4.31 -6.48
CA CYS A 12 7.87 5.52 -6.36
C CYS A 12 7.46 6.42 -5.18
N CYS A 13 6.22 6.26 -4.68
CA CYS A 13 5.63 7.21 -3.73
C CYS A 13 4.85 6.54 -2.60
N ARG A 14 3.52 6.39 -2.70
CA ARG A 14 2.64 5.90 -1.61
C ARG A 14 3.08 4.59 -0.96
N SER A 15 3.42 3.55 -1.73
CA SER A 15 3.89 2.28 -1.17
C SER A 15 5.29 2.37 -0.55
N VAL A 16 6.13 3.30 -1.03
CA VAL A 16 7.45 3.57 -0.46
C VAL A 16 7.30 4.26 0.89
N LEU A 17 6.44 5.28 0.98
CA LEU A 17 6.10 5.94 2.24
C LEU A 17 5.63 4.92 3.27
N ALA A 18 4.69 4.03 2.91
CA ALA A 18 4.19 3.01 3.82
C ALA A 18 5.28 2.04 4.29
N LYS A 19 6.11 1.52 3.38
CA LYS A 19 7.18 0.57 3.72
C LYS A 19 8.19 1.15 4.70
N TYR A 20 8.77 2.29 4.32
CA TYR A 20 9.85 2.90 5.10
C TYR A 20 9.34 3.41 6.45
N LEU A 21 8.13 3.95 6.49
CA LEU A 21 7.50 4.36 7.74
C LEU A 21 7.14 3.17 8.63
N TYR A 22 6.74 2.03 8.06
CA TYR A 22 6.48 0.80 8.81
C TYR A 22 7.76 0.27 9.47
N GLU A 23 8.84 0.17 8.71
CA GLU A 23 10.14 -0.31 9.20
C GLU A 23 10.76 0.63 10.26
N ASP A 24 10.50 1.94 10.16
CA ASP A 24 10.84 2.94 11.18
C ASP A 24 10.03 2.77 12.48
N LEU A 25 8.71 2.59 12.35
CA LEU A 25 7.80 2.42 13.49
C LEU A 25 8.02 1.09 14.22
N PHE A 26 8.44 0.04 13.51
CA PHE A 26 8.60 -1.33 14.04
C PHE A 26 10.00 -1.88 13.73
N PRO A 27 11.04 -1.43 14.47
CA PRO A 27 12.41 -1.85 14.20
C PRO A 27 12.59 -3.38 14.28
N GLY A 28 13.14 -3.96 13.22
CA GLY A 28 13.36 -5.41 13.10
C GLY A 28 12.22 -6.15 12.39
N GLU A 29 11.13 -5.47 12.04
CA GLU A 29 10.01 -6.03 11.30
C GLU A 29 10.02 -5.56 9.83
N PRO A 30 10.38 -6.44 8.87
CA PRO A 30 10.52 -6.02 7.48
C PRO A 30 9.16 -5.79 6.81
N ALA A 31 9.11 -4.83 5.88
CA ALA A 31 7.99 -4.66 4.98
C ALA A 31 8.45 -4.77 3.52
N LEU A 32 7.54 -5.23 2.66
CA LEU A 32 7.75 -5.23 1.21
C LEU A 32 6.99 -4.06 0.58
N SER A 33 7.49 -3.59 -0.55
CA SER A 33 6.76 -2.64 -1.40
C SER A 33 6.91 -2.98 -2.86
N ALA A 34 5.86 -2.74 -3.63
CA ALA A 34 5.88 -2.88 -5.08
C ALA A 34 4.94 -1.88 -5.74
N GLY A 35 4.95 -1.90 -7.07
CA GLY A 35 4.05 -1.17 -7.94
C GLY A 35 3.45 -2.16 -8.92
N VAL A 36 2.20 -1.97 -9.33
CA VAL A 36 1.65 -2.81 -10.42
C VAL A 36 2.52 -2.67 -11.69
N PHE A 37 3.11 -1.50 -11.88
CA PHE A 37 4.18 -1.23 -12.82
C PHE A 37 5.43 -0.78 -12.05
N ALA A 38 6.62 -1.04 -12.56
CA ALA A 38 7.84 -0.43 -12.02
C ALA A 38 8.00 0.99 -12.57
N GLY A 39 8.21 1.97 -11.69
CA GLY A 39 8.80 3.24 -12.08
C GLY A 39 10.33 3.16 -12.17
N GLU A 40 10.96 4.26 -12.50
CA GLU A 40 12.43 4.31 -12.67
C GLU A 40 13.16 4.68 -11.37
N TYR A 41 12.63 5.67 -10.65
CA TYR A 41 13.24 6.22 -9.43
C TYR A 41 12.19 6.47 -8.36
N ILE A 42 12.63 6.58 -7.10
CA ILE A 42 11.78 7.14 -6.05
C ILE A 42 11.35 8.57 -6.44
N ASN A 43 10.12 8.95 -6.11
CA ASN A 43 9.64 10.30 -6.35
C ASN A 43 10.28 11.27 -5.33
N ASP A 44 10.76 12.42 -5.82
CA ASP A 44 11.44 13.43 -5.00
C ASP A 44 10.61 13.92 -3.81
N ARG A 45 9.28 14.00 -3.95
CA ARG A 45 8.38 14.36 -2.85
C ARG A 45 8.36 13.29 -1.78
N ALA A 46 8.26 12.01 -2.18
CA ALA A 46 8.27 10.91 -1.22
C ALA A 46 9.59 10.84 -0.46
N GLU A 47 10.72 11.00 -1.16
CA GLU A 47 12.04 11.06 -0.53
C GLU A 47 12.15 12.25 0.44
N ALA A 48 11.67 13.44 0.03
CA ALA A 48 11.68 14.62 0.90
C ALA A 48 10.80 14.46 2.15
N MET A 49 9.62 13.85 2.03
CA MET A 49 8.73 13.55 3.16
C MET A 49 9.40 12.58 4.14
N LEU A 50 10.03 11.51 3.64
CA LEU A 50 10.77 10.55 4.48
C LEU A 50 11.95 11.22 5.20
N ARG A 51 12.68 12.11 4.52
CA ARG A 51 13.75 12.90 5.14
C ARG A 51 13.25 13.80 6.28
N VAL A 52 12.06 14.41 6.14
CA VAL A 52 11.44 15.18 7.23
C VAL A 52 11.16 14.30 8.46
N TRP A 53 10.83 13.03 8.25
CA TRP A 53 10.70 12.04 9.32
C TRP A 53 12.03 11.42 9.79
N GLY A 54 13.17 11.83 9.22
CA GLY A 54 14.48 11.28 9.56
C GLY A 54 14.78 9.92 8.93
N ILE A 55 14.03 9.51 7.91
CA ILE A 55 14.14 8.20 7.25
C ILE A 55 14.86 8.34 5.90
N ASP A 56 15.92 7.56 5.68
CA ASP A 56 16.67 7.52 4.42
C ASP A 56 16.13 6.42 3.50
N ALA A 57 15.66 6.82 2.32
CA ALA A 57 15.17 5.93 1.26
C ALA A 57 15.95 6.08 -0.05
N SER A 58 17.14 6.69 -0.03
CA SER A 58 17.99 6.91 -1.22
C SER A 58 18.40 5.61 -1.93
N ALA A 59 18.48 4.51 -1.18
CA ALA A 59 18.75 3.17 -1.70
C ALA A 59 17.52 2.48 -2.31
N HIS A 60 16.31 3.04 -2.17
CA HIS A 60 15.08 2.44 -2.70
C HIS A 60 15.16 2.31 -4.22
N ARG A 61 14.71 1.18 -4.74
CA ARG A 61 14.57 0.94 -6.18
C ARG A 61 13.15 0.48 -6.45
N PRO A 62 12.37 1.22 -7.26
CA PRO A 62 11.02 0.80 -7.59
C PRO A 62 11.01 -0.60 -8.20
N GLY A 63 10.20 -1.48 -7.62
CA GLY A 63 10.03 -2.86 -8.07
C GLY A 63 8.63 -3.09 -8.63
N GLN A 64 8.54 -3.84 -9.73
CA GLN A 64 7.27 -4.31 -10.24
C GLN A 64 6.76 -5.45 -9.36
N LEU A 65 5.45 -5.47 -9.15
CA LEU A 65 4.76 -6.56 -8.49
C LEU A 65 4.91 -7.83 -9.31
N ASP A 66 5.22 -8.92 -8.61
CA ASP A 66 5.23 -10.25 -9.17
C ASP A 66 4.57 -11.23 -8.20
N ARG A 67 4.28 -12.43 -8.72
CA ARG A 67 3.63 -13.47 -7.93
C ARG A 67 4.47 -13.91 -6.73
N SER A 68 5.80 -13.89 -6.84
CA SER A 68 6.69 -14.31 -5.75
C SER A 68 6.64 -13.34 -4.57
N LEU A 69 6.53 -12.03 -4.82
CA LEU A 69 6.31 -11.01 -3.79
C LEU A 69 4.97 -11.22 -3.11
N CYS A 70 3.92 -11.47 -3.89
CA CYS A 70 2.59 -11.79 -3.34
C CYS A 70 2.64 -13.02 -2.45
N ASP A 71 3.32 -14.10 -2.86
CA ASP A 71 3.39 -15.35 -2.09
C ASP A 71 4.20 -15.20 -0.80
N ARG A 72 5.28 -14.41 -0.82
CA ARG A 72 6.11 -14.11 0.37
C ARG A 72 5.39 -13.26 1.42
N ALA A 73 4.40 -12.46 1.01
CA ALA A 73 3.68 -11.57 1.91
C ALA A 73 2.54 -12.29 2.65
N ASP A 74 2.39 -12.00 3.94
CA ASP A 74 1.28 -12.50 4.77
C ASP A 74 -0.02 -11.71 4.51
N ALA A 75 0.12 -10.43 4.12
CA ALA A 75 -0.95 -9.54 3.75
C ALA A 75 -0.49 -8.51 2.71
N ILE A 76 -1.37 -8.14 1.79
CA ILE A 76 -1.12 -7.21 0.69
C ILE A 76 -2.04 -6.01 0.85
N PHE A 77 -1.48 -4.81 0.96
CA PHE A 77 -2.21 -3.55 1.13
C PHE A 77 -2.07 -2.68 -0.12
N LEU A 78 -3.18 -2.48 -0.81
CA LEU A 78 -3.24 -1.76 -2.07
C LEU A 78 -3.64 -0.31 -1.78
N MET A 79 -2.92 0.64 -2.37
CA MET A 79 -3.18 2.08 -2.23
C MET A 79 -4.42 2.54 -3.02
N GLY A 80 -5.08 1.64 -3.75
CA GLY A 80 -6.25 1.97 -4.54
C GLY A 80 -6.97 0.75 -5.12
N PRO A 81 -8.30 0.84 -5.37
CA PRO A 81 -9.10 -0.24 -5.95
C PRO A 81 -8.60 -0.73 -7.31
N GLU A 82 -8.15 0.18 -8.17
CA GLU A 82 -7.66 -0.18 -9.51
C GLU A 82 -6.44 -1.09 -9.43
N TYR A 83 -5.51 -0.82 -8.49
CA TYR A 83 -4.32 -1.65 -8.31
C TYR A 83 -4.66 -3.03 -7.72
N LEU A 84 -5.71 -3.09 -6.88
CA LEU A 84 -6.27 -4.36 -6.42
C LEU A 84 -6.81 -5.17 -7.59
N ARG A 85 -7.62 -4.55 -8.45
CA ARG A 85 -8.16 -5.21 -9.66
C ARG A 85 -7.03 -5.73 -10.55
N GLN A 86 -6.07 -4.87 -10.90
CA GLN A 86 -4.95 -5.23 -11.76
C GLN A 86 -4.12 -6.38 -11.17
N MET A 87 -3.81 -6.35 -9.87
CA MET A 87 -3.11 -7.45 -9.20
C MET A 87 -3.88 -8.78 -9.33
N LEU A 88 -5.19 -8.78 -9.07
CA LEU A 88 -5.99 -10.01 -9.13
C LEU A 88 -6.04 -10.58 -10.55
N VAL A 89 -6.16 -9.72 -11.57
CA VAL A 89 -6.15 -10.13 -12.99
C VAL A 89 -4.79 -10.70 -13.38
N MET A 90 -3.70 -10.02 -13.01
CA MET A 90 -2.35 -10.39 -13.46
C MET A 90 -1.73 -11.55 -12.69
N HIS A 91 -2.08 -11.72 -11.41
CA HIS A 91 -1.39 -12.64 -10.51
C HIS A 91 -2.29 -13.67 -9.84
N GLY A 92 -3.61 -13.60 -10.03
CA GLY A 92 -4.57 -14.62 -9.59
C GLY A 92 -5.59 -14.10 -8.57
N ALA A 93 -6.84 -14.52 -8.76
CA ALA A 93 -7.96 -14.16 -7.89
C ALA A 93 -7.83 -14.73 -6.46
N ASP A 94 -7.01 -15.77 -6.26
CA ASP A 94 -6.76 -16.38 -4.95
C ASP A 94 -6.13 -15.40 -3.94
N LEU A 95 -5.40 -14.40 -4.45
CA LEU A 95 -4.79 -13.34 -3.65
C LEU A 95 -5.84 -12.46 -2.93
N ALA A 96 -7.10 -12.47 -3.38
CA ALA A 96 -8.18 -11.71 -2.75
C ALA A 96 -8.37 -12.05 -1.25
N ASN A 97 -7.97 -13.26 -0.82
CA ASN A 97 -8.08 -13.70 0.58
C ASN A 97 -7.09 -13.03 1.53
N LYS A 98 -6.04 -12.40 0.99
CA LYS A 98 -5.01 -11.72 1.78
C LYS A 98 -4.70 -10.31 1.26
N ALA A 99 -5.62 -9.75 0.47
CA ALA A 99 -5.51 -8.43 -0.11
C ALA A 99 -6.52 -7.47 0.53
N TYR A 100 -6.07 -6.26 0.82
CA TYR A 100 -6.82 -5.25 1.57
C TYR A 100 -6.58 -3.87 0.94
N LEU A 101 -7.57 -2.98 1.02
CA LEU A 101 -7.37 -1.58 0.65
C LEU A 101 -6.76 -0.82 1.83
N PHE A 102 -5.64 -0.13 1.61
CA PHE A 102 -4.87 0.52 2.68
C PHE A 102 -5.66 1.62 3.41
N ALA A 103 -6.55 2.31 2.70
CA ALA A 103 -7.32 3.41 3.26
C ALA A 103 -8.33 2.96 4.33
N ASP A 104 -8.94 1.78 4.14
CA ASP A 104 -10.05 1.28 4.95
C ASP A 104 -10.03 -0.25 5.16
N PRO A 105 -8.92 -0.84 5.62
CA PRO A 105 -8.75 -2.30 5.64
C PRO A 105 -9.58 -3.02 6.70
N PHE A 106 -10.25 -2.28 7.60
CA PHE A 106 -11.03 -2.81 8.72
C PHE A 106 -12.55 -2.74 8.52
N HIS A 107 -12.99 -2.23 7.37
CA HIS A 107 -14.41 -2.10 7.06
C HIS A 107 -14.65 -2.49 5.61
N ARG A 108 -15.91 -2.75 5.26
CA ARG A 108 -16.27 -2.87 3.85
C ARG A 108 -15.88 -1.56 3.14
N PRO A 109 -15.07 -1.60 2.07
CA PRO A 109 -14.41 -0.39 1.62
C PRO A 109 -15.38 0.67 1.12
N LYS A 110 -15.26 1.88 1.65
CA LYS A 110 -15.90 3.08 1.11
C LYS A 110 -15.14 3.60 -0.11
N SER A 111 -13.84 3.28 -0.22
CA SER A 111 -13.02 3.61 -1.40
C SER A 111 -13.53 3.02 -2.71
N LEU A 112 -14.50 2.11 -2.68
CA LEU A 112 -15.15 1.55 -3.87
C LEU A 112 -16.39 2.33 -4.31
N GLN A 113 -16.83 3.35 -3.57
CA GLN A 113 -18.10 4.07 -3.81
C GLN A 113 -17.90 5.44 -4.49
N GLY A 114 -16.68 5.82 -4.86
CA GLY A 114 -16.37 7.10 -5.51
C GLY A 114 -15.18 6.99 -6.46
N ASP A 115 -14.98 8.05 -7.27
CA ASP A 115 -13.94 8.11 -8.31
C ASP A 115 -12.54 8.48 -7.76
N ASP A 116 -12.45 8.89 -6.49
CA ASP A 116 -11.21 9.35 -5.87
C ASP A 116 -10.50 8.25 -5.06
N TYR A 117 -9.18 8.16 -5.25
CA TYR A 117 -8.32 7.37 -4.37
C TYR A 117 -8.32 7.98 -2.96
N LEU A 118 -8.79 7.23 -1.96
CA LEU A 118 -8.71 7.67 -0.57
C LEU A 118 -7.26 7.84 -0.07
N VAL A 119 -6.31 7.14 -0.69
CA VAL A 119 -4.88 7.43 -0.54
C VAL A 119 -4.45 8.38 -1.65
N PHE A 120 -4.48 9.66 -1.31
CA PHE A 120 -4.01 10.77 -2.13
C PHE A 120 -2.59 10.50 -2.68
N ASP A 121 -2.30 10.90 -3.93
CA ASP A 121 -0.97 10.73 -4.56
C ASP A 121 -0.20 12.07 -4.58
N PRO A 122 0.83 12.25 -3.74
CA PRO A 122 1.53 13.52 -3.62
C PRO A 122 2.59 13.73 -4.70
N SER A 123 2.73 12.80 -5.66
CA SER A 123 3.80 12.82 -6.67
C SER A 123 3.78 14.06 -7.57
N PHE A 124 2.60 14.68 -7.75
CA PHE A 124 2.39 15.82 -8.65
C PHE A 124 2.01 17.11 -7.91
N GLU A 125 2.16 17.14 -6.59
CA GLU A 125 1.79 18.29 -5.79
C GLU A 125 2.87 19.36 -5.77
N ASP A 126 2.42 20.62 -5.92
CA ASP A 126 3.27 21.79 -5.79
C ASP A 126 3.36 22.31 -4.34
N ARG A 127 2.50 21.80 -3.45
CA ARG A 127 2.47 22.21 -2.03
C ARG A 127 3.82 21.96 -1.33
N PRO A 128 4.15 22.75 -0.29
CA PRO A 128 5.34 22.49 0.52
C PRO A 128 5.33 21.09 1.14
N VAL A 129 6.51 20.48 1.24
CA VAL A 129 6.67 19.13 1.81
C VAL A 129 6.09 19.02 3.22
N ALA A 130 6.16 20.09 4.03
CA ALA A 130 5.56 20.11 5.37
C ALA A 130 4.04 19.89 5.35
N ALA A 131 3.33 20.50 4.39
CA ALA A 131 1.88 20.33 4.25
C ALA A 131 1.54 18.89 3.80
N LEU A 132 2.35 18.31 2.92
CA LEU A 132 2.21 16.90 2.53
C LEU A 132 2.46 15.96 3.72
N VAL A 133 3.46 16.26 4.55
CA VAL A 133 3.73 15.49 5.78
C VAL A 133 2.57 15.54 6.76
N GLU A 134 1.97 16.72 6.98
CA GLU A 134 0.77 16.87 7.82
C GLU A 134 -0.40 16.07 7.27
N GLU A 135 -0.65 16.14 5.97
CA GLU A 135 -1.72 15.38 5.32
C GLU A 135 -1.48 13.86 5.40
N PHE A 136 -0.23 13.41 5.37
CA PHE A 136 0.13 12.00 5.49
C PHE A 136 0.30 11.51 6.93
N ALA A 137 0.07 12.35 7.95
CA ALA A 137 0.27 11.98 9.35
C ALA A 137 -0.56 10.75 9.75
N TRP A 138 -1.73 10.55 9.15
CA TRP A 138 -2.61 9.41 9.41
C TRP A 138 -2.00 8.05 9.01
N PHE A 139 -0.98 8.01 8.15
CA PHE A 139 -0.28 6.77 7.80
C PHE A 139 0.28 6.08 9.05
N ARG A 140 0.83 6.84 10.00
CA ARG A 140 1.41 6.24 11.24
C ARG A 140 0.36 5.48 12.03
N GLU A 141 -0.82 6.07 12.20
CA GLU A 141 -1.94 5.44 12.89
C GLU A 141 -2.41 4.18 12.13
N ARG A 142 -2.58 4.29 10.80
CA ARG A 142 -3.01 3.15 9.98
C ARG A 142 -2.01 1.99 10.03
N LEU A 143 -0.72 2.28 9.94
CA LEU A 143 0.34 1.27 10.02
C LEU A 143 0.38 0.59 11.39
N GLY A 144 0.13 1.33 12.48
CA GLY A 144 -0.04 0.75 13.83
C GLY A 144 -1.23 -0.20 13.94
N GLN A 145 -2.38 0.20 13.39
CA GLN A 145 -3.56 -0.68 13.36
C GLN A 145 -3.30 -1.93 12.51
N ILE A 146 -2.66 -1.78 11.35
CA ILE A 146 -2.26 -2.91 10.49
C ILE A 146 -1.30 -3.84 11.25
N HIS A 147 -0.26 -3.30 11.88
CA HIS A 147 0.70 -4.08 12.67
C HIS A 147 0.01 -4.92 13.75
N GLN A 148 -0.87 -4.31 14.54
CA GLN A 148 -1.65 -5.00 15.57
C GLN A 148 -2.51 -6.12 14.98
N ALA A 149 -3.21 -5.83 13.88
CA ALA A 149 -4.06 -6.82 13.21
C ALA A 149 -3.26 -8.01 12.68
N LEU A 150 -2.10 -7.77 12.08
CA LEU A 150 -1.22 -8.84 11.58
C LEU A 150 -0.73 -9.75 12.72
N HIS A 151 -0.39 -9.20 13.88
CA HIS A 151 0.01 -9.98 15.06
C HIS A 151 -1.14 -10.77 15.67
N ASN A 152 -2.38 -10.30 15.47
CA ASN A 152 -3.60 -10.98 15.90
C ASN A 152 -4.20 -11.88 14.81
N GLY A 153 -3.38 -12.38 13.87
CA GLY A 153 -3.85 -13.32 12.85
C GLY A 153 -4.76 -12.71 11.77
N ARG A 154 -4.61 -11.41 11.52
CA ARG A 154 -5.42 -10.58 10.60
C ARG A 154 -6.85 -10.32 11.09
N ASP A 155 -7.05 -10.37 12.41
CA ASP A 155 -8.34 -10.08 13.02
C ASP A 155 -8.83 -8.66 12.69
N GLY A 156 -10.13 -8.53 12.44
CA GLY A 156 -10.79 -7.30 12.03
C GLY A 156 -10.49 -6.83 10.60
N LEU A 157 -9.49 -7.39 9.90
CA LEU A 157 -9.24 -7.02 8.51
C LEU A 157 -10.32 -7.60 7.59
N VAL A 158 -10.79 -6.80 6.64
CA VAL A 158 -11.78 -7.18 5.64
C VAL A 158 -11.07 -7.46 4.31
N PRO A 159 -10.83 -8.73 3.95
CA PRO A 159 -10.13 -9.08 2.72
C PRO A 159 -11.01 -8.84 1.48
N ALA A 160 -10.36 -8.64 0.34
CA ALA A 160 -11.00 -8.42 -0.95
C ALA A 160 -11.98 -9.52 -1.35
N SER A 161 -11.78 -10.76 -0.91
CA SER A 161 -12.72 -11.85 -1.15
C SER A 161 -14.12 -11.59 -0.56
N GLN A 162 -14.25 -10.75 0.48
CA GLN A 162 -15.56 -10.39 1.06
C GLN A 162 -16.31 -9.30 0.28
N TYR A 163 -15.65 -8.61 -0.64
CA TYR A 163 -16.26 -7.57 -1.47
C TYR A 163 -15.91 -7.72 -2.96
N GLN A 164 -15.58 -8.94 -3.39
CA GLN A 164 -15.22 -9.23 -4.77
C GLN A 164 -16.33 -8.83 -5.76
N ALA A 165 -17.60 -8.97 -5.38
CA ALA A 165 -18.74 -8.52 -6.18
C ALA A 165 -18.73 -6.99 -6.46
N LEU A 166 -18.05 -6.20 -5.64
CA LEU A 166 -17.89 -4.75 -5.83
C LEU A 166 -16.71 -4.39 -6.74
N LEU A 167 -15.78 -5.32 -7.01
CA LEU A 167 -14.61 -5.07 -7.85
C LEU A 167 -14.92 -5.17 -9.36
N GLY A 168 -16.18 -5.50 -9.71
CA GLY A 168 -16.59 -5.75 -11.08
C GLY A 168 -16.00 -7.05 -11.66
N PRO A 169 -16.25 -7.35 -12.94
CA PRO A 169 -15.71 -8.53 -13.60
C PRO A 169 -14.18 -8.45 -13.69
N LEU A 170 -13.51 -9.50 -13.18
CA LEU A 170 -12.06 -9.69 -13.28
C LEU A 170 -11.65 -10.32 -14.62
N ASP A 171 -12.61 -10.66 -15.47
CA ASP A 171 -12.38 -11.39 -16.74
C ASP A 171 -12.26 -10.47 -17.96
N ALA A 172 -12.25 -9.14 -17.77
CA ALA A 172 -12.14 -8.18 -18.87
C ALA A 172 -10.71 -7.69 -19.01
N MET A 173 -10.03 -8.23 -20.03
CA MET A 173 -8.91 -7.63 -20.75
C MET A 173 -9.39 -7.24 -22.15
#